data_AF-A0A9P7E3H8-F1
#
_entry.id   AF-A0A9P7E3H8-F1
#
_cell.length_a   1.000
_cell.length_b   1.000
_cell.length_c   1.000
_cell.angle_alpha   90.00
_cell.angle_beta   90.00
_cell.angle_gamma   90.00
#
_symmetry.space_group_name_H-M   'P 1'
#
loop_
_entity.id
_entity.type
_entity.pdbx_description
1 polymer ?
#
loop_
_entity_poly.entity_id
_entity_poly.type
_entity_poly.pdbx_seq_one_letter_code
_entity_poly.pdbx_strand_id
1 'polypeptide(L)'
;FVKEHATRYTQLAHLPYFDLVEQIVIDPMHNLFLGLVKTHFYNIWVQNKILRPNHELAKFHDMIADFIIPSSCGKLPTDIGMPSGGSLTADQWLLLSTVYGPIIIPQLWSACLLTDASGKVLNQHLDVIQRLETQKQVAASHKADNRKSLAEAKKQGMDAYALEKARIAQEKLALAEAKKTAKLKAAAAKEAEKLRLATEKKARAAQKVSLYGSATIKPNHHYATHVADCVRNFGPLHDFWTFLFERLNKVLKSFKTNNHADGELETTFFHEFQKTCQTSRLVSFRAYFPKNSD
;
A
#
# COMPACT_ATOMS: atom_id res chain seq x y z
N PHE A 1 -5.83 19.38 -29.60
CA PHE A 1 -5.22 19.11 -28.28
C PHE A 1 -5.52 17.72 -27.71
N VAL A 2 -6.63 17.42 -27.00
CA VAL A 2 -6.82 16.09 -26.35
C VAL A 2 -6.79 14.92 -27.33
N LYS A 3 -7.47 15.04 -28.48
CA LYS A 3 -7.45 13.99 -29.53
C LYS A 3 -6.08 13.75 -30.15
N GLU A 4 -5.18 14.72 -30.03
CA GLU A 4 -3.90 14.76 -30.73
C GLU A 4 -2.73 14.39 -29.81
N HIS A 5 -2.77 14.83 -28.55
CA HIS A 5 -1.72 14.61 -27.56
C HIS A 5 -2.12 13.64 -26.44
N ALA A 6 -3.36 13.11 -26.46
CA ALA A 6 -3.94 12.26 -25.43
C ALA A 6 -3.96 12.88 -24.01
N THR A 7 -3.68 14.17 -23.88
CA THR A 7 -3.64 14.92 -22.61
C THR A 7 -4.56 16.13 -22.68
N ARG A 8 -5.14 16.53 -21.54
CA ARG A 8 -5.87 17.80 -21.43
C ARG A 8 -4.87 18.93 -21.22
N TYR A 9 -5.05 20.02 -21.98
CA TYR A 9 -4.27 21.24 -21.76
C TYR A 9 -4.58 21.79 -20.37
N THR A 10 -3.54 22.16 -19.63
CA THR A 10 -3.65 22.83 -18.33
C THR A 10 -2.51 23.82 -18.18
N GLN A 11 -2.79 25.01 -17.62
CA GLN A 11 -1.77 26.01 -17.33
C GLN A 11 -0.74 25.50 -16.30
N LEU A 12 -1.11 24.49 -15.51
CA LEU A 12 -0.21 23.85 -14.57
C LEU A 12 0.99 23.20 -15.28
N ALA A 13 0.87 22.82 -16.55
CA ALA A 13 1.96 22.23 -17.33
C ALA A 13 3.10 23.22 -17.63
N HIS A 14 2.86 24.53 -17.47
CA HIS A 14 3.88 25.56 -17.67
C HIS A 14 4.72 25.83 -16.42
N LEU A 15 4.34 25.27 -15.26
CA LEU A 15 5.05 25.48 -14.02
C LEU A 15 6.34 24.64 -14.04
N PRO A 16 7.54 25.25 -14.02
CA PRO A 16 8.81 24.52 -14.19
C PRO A 16 9.12 23.56 -13.03
N TYR A 17 8.40 23.68 -11.92
CA TYR A 17 8.52 22.83 -10.74
C TYR A 17 7.42 21.76 -10.62
N PHE A 18 6.44 21.77 -11.54
CA PHE A 18 5.30 20.87 -11.49
C PHE A 18 5.33 19.87 -12.66
N ASP A 19 5.62 18.61 -12.34
CA ASP A 19 5.60 17.52 -13.31
C ASP A 19 4.26 16.76 -13.21
N LEU A 20 3.41 16.93 -14.22
CA LEU A 20 2.08 16.31 -14.27
C LEU A 20 2.11 14.77 -14.32
N VAL A 21 3.22 14.16 -14.73
CA VAL A 21 3.37 12.71 -14.84
C VAL A 21 3.89 12.13 -13.54
N GLU A 22 4.90 12.77 -12.94
CA GLU A 22 5.57 12.28 -11.73
C GLU A 22 4.89 12.74 -10.43
N GLN A 23 4.16 13.85 -10.46
CA GLN A 23 3.55 14.47 -9.26
C GLN A 23 2.02 14.31 -9.23
N ILE A 24 1.50 13.26 -9.87
CA ILE A 24 0.09 12.88 -9.78
C ILE A 24 -0.13 11.84 -8.68
N VAL A 25 -1.19 12.05 -7.90
CA VAL A 25 -1.62 11.07 -6.89
C VAL A 25 -2.61 10.11 -7.53
N ILE A 26 -2.27 8.83 -7.54
CA ILE A 26 -3.19 7.78 -8.01
C ILE A 26 -4.14 7.43 -6.88
N ASP A 27 -5.40 7.85 -7.00
CA ASP A 27 -6.42 7.51 -6.01
C ASP A 27 -6.66 5.98 -5.91
N PRO A 28 -6.47 5.38 -4.72
CA PRO A 28 -6.70 3.95 -4.50
C PRO A 28 -8.15 3.52 -4.76
N MET A 29 -9.14 4.37 -4.46
CA MET A 29 -10.54 3.99 -4.56
C MET A 29 -10.95 3.67 -6.00
N HIS A 30 -10.67 4.61 -6.91
CA HIS A 30 -10.97 4.46 -8.32
C HIS A 30 -9.99 3.52 -9.01
N ASN A 31 -8.70 3.60 -8.70
CA ASN A 31 -7.70 2.82 -9.42
C ASN A 31 -7.65 1.36 -8.97
N LEU A 32 -7.53 1.11 -7.66
CA LEU A 32 -7.39 -0.24 -7.13
C LEU A 32 -8.73 -0.95 -7.01
N PHE A 33 -9.71 -0.38 -6.30
CA PHE A 33 -10.93 -1.12 -5.99
C PHE A 33 -11.91 -1.14 -7.17
N LEU A 34 -12.35 0.03 -7.64
CA LEU A 34 -13.27 0.13 -8.80
C LEU A 34 -12.60 -0.23 -10.13
N GLY A 35 -11.28 -0.08 -10.22
CA GLY A 35 -10.52 -0.38 -11.42
C GLY A 35 -9.98 -1.80 -11.41
N LEU A 36 -8.94 -2.04 -10.61
CA LEU A 36 -8.16 -3.27 -10.64
C LEU A 36 -8.94 -4.48 -10.12
N VAL A 37 -9.48 -4.42 -8.90
CA VAL A 37 -10.18 -5.53 -8.24
C VAL A 37 -11.44 -5.90 -9.02
N LYS A 38 -12.28 -4.90 -9.35
CA LYS A 38 -13.44 -5.09 -10.23
C LYS A 38 -13.05 -5.76 -11.55
N THR A 39 -11.98 -5.31 -12.20
CA THR A 39 -11.54 -5.90 -13.46
C THR A 39 -11.14 -7.36 -13.29
N HIS A 40 -10.38 -7.70 -12.26
CA HIS A 40 -9.98 -9.09 -12.05
C HIS A 40 -11.16 -9.98 -11.71
N PHE A 41 -11.95 -9.60 -10.70
CA PHE A 41 -13.03 -10.44 -10.24
C PHE A 41 -14.15 -10.54 -11.29
N TYR A 42 -14.65 -9.41 -11.77
CA TYR A 42 -15.81 -9.42 -12.67
C TYR A 42 -15.41 -9.60 -14.13
N ASN A 43 -14.58 -8.71 -14.67
CA ASN A 43 -14.31 -8.69 -16.12
C ASN A 43 -13.45 -9.88 -16.57
N ILE A 44 -12.59 -10.42 -15.70
CA ILE A 44 -11.76 -11.58 -16.01
C ILE A 44 -12.41 -12.84 -15.48
N TRP A 45 -12.62 -12.95 -14.16
CA TRP A 45 -12.98 -14.25 -13.59
C TRP A 45 -14.43 -14.65 -13.87
N VAL A 46 -15.38 -13.73 -13.72
CA VAL A 46 -16.81 -14.00 -13.97
C VAL A 46 -17.12 -14.00 -15.48
N GLN A 47 -16.80 -12.92 -16.19
CA GLN A 47 -17.18 -12.75 -17.60
C GLN A 47 -16.51 -13.77 -18.53
N ASN A 48 -15.25 -14.16 -18.26
CA ASN A 48 -14.59 -15.22 -19.03
C ASN A 48 -14.89 -16.62 -18.49
N LYS A 49 -15.86 -16.77 -17.58
CA LYS A 49 -16.31 -18.06 -17.01
C LYS A 49 -15.19 -18.88 -16.35
N ILE A 50 -14.17 -18.21 -15.79
CA ILE A 50 -13.15 -18.86 -14.96
C ILE A 50 -13.78 -19.29 -13.63
N LEU A 51 -14.63 -18.44 -13.05
CA LEU A 51 -15.55 -18.81 -12.00
C LEU A 51 -16.88 -19.18 -12.64
N ARG A 52 -17.16 -20.47 -12.80
CA ARG A 52 -18.38 -20.92 -13.47
C ARG A 52 -19.57 -20.69 -12.53
N PRO A 53 -20.70 -20.14 -13.03
CA PRO A 53 -21.87 -19.83 -12.21
C PRO A 53 -22.35 -20.99 -11.35
N ASN A 54 -22.44 -22.18 -11.95
CA ASN A 54 -22.99 -23.38 -11.31
C ASN A 54 -21.94 -24.24 -10.58
N HIS A 55 -20.73 -23.72 -10.35
CA HIS A 55 -19.67 -24.48 -9.67
C HIS A 55 -18.80 -23.60 -8.76
N GLU A 56 -17.76 -22.95 -9.30
CA GLU A 56 -16.86 -22.14 -8.46
C GLU A 56 -17.58 -20.93 -7.87
N LEU A 57 -18.43 -20.27 -8.65
CA LEU A 57 -19.11 -19.07 -8.19
C LEU A 57 -20.19 -19.39 -7.15
N ALA A 58 -20.93 -20.49 -7.33
CA ALA A 58 -21.86 -20.99 -6.33
C ALA A 58 -21.16 -21.31 -5.00
N LYS A 59 -20.04 -22.05 -5.03
CA LYS A 59 -19.22 -22.31 -3.83
C LYS A 59 -18.71 -21.03 -3.18
N PHE A 60 -18.34 -20.04 -4.00
CA PHE A 60 -17.91 -18.73 -3.52
C PHE A 60 -19.06 -17.98 -2.80
N HIS A 61 -20.29 -18.08 -3.31
CA HIS A 61 -21.48 -17.51 -2.66
C HIS A 61 -21.79 -18.18 -1.33
N ASP A 62 -21.70 -19.51 -1.26
CA ASP A 62 -21.88 -20.26 -0.01
C ASP A 62 -20.86 -19.80 1.05
N MET A 63 -19.58 -19.67 0.65
CA MET A 63 -18.52 -19.17 1.54
C MET A 63 -18.76 -17.72 2.00
N ILE A 64 -19.35 -16.86 1.16
CA ILE A 64 -19.72 -15.49 1.57
C ILE A 64 -20.87 -15.51 2.57
N ALA A 65 -21.88 -16.36 2.35
CA ALA A 65 -23.04 -16.46 3.21
C ALA A 65 -22.65 -16.92 4.63
N ASP A 66 -21.70 -17.83 4.74
CA ASP A 66 -21.17 -18.34 6.02
C ASP A 66 -20.14 -17.40 6.67
N PHE A 67 -19.69 -16.36 5.97
CA PHE A 67 -18.64 -15.47 6.45
C PHE A 67 -19.16 -14.51 7.53
N ILE A 68 -18.72 -14.72 8.77
CA ILE A 68 -19.06 -13.84 9.91
C ILE A 68 -18.18 -12.59 9.86
N ILE A 69 -18.83 -11.41 9.77
CA ILE A 69 -18.15 -10.12 9.78
C ILE A 69 -18.63 -9.26 10.96
N PRO A 70 -17.74 -8.48 11.62
CA PRO A 70 -18.14 -7.55 12.66
C PRO A 70 -19.20 -6.54 12.17
N SER A 71 -20.09 -6.12 13.07
CA SER A 71 -21.17 -5.17 12.76
C SER A 71 -20.67 -3.78 12.35
N SER A 72 -19.43 -3.44 12.67
CA SER A 72 -18.78 -2.19 12.27
C SER A 72 -18.37 -2.14 10.80
N CYS A 73 -18.37 -3.27 10.10
CA CYS A 73 -18.00 -3.37 8.68
C CYS A 73 -19.23 -3.47 7.78
N GLY A 74 -19.09 -2.99 6.54
CA GLY A 74 -20.08 -3.27 5.49
C GLY A 74 -20.16 -4.76 5.14
N LYS A 75 -21.21 -5.17 4.43
CA LYS A 75 -21.39 -6.55 3.96
C LYS A 75 -21.34 -6.64 2.44
N LEU A 76 -20.79 -7.75 1.94
CA LEU A 76 -20.89 -8.09 0.52
C LEU A 76 -22.28 -8.66 0.19
N PRO A 77 -22.84 -8.37 -0.99
CA PRO A 77 -23.98 -9.10 -1.52
C PRO A 77 -23.61 -10.56 -1.73
N THR A 78 -24.53 -11.47 -1.38
CA THR A 78 -24.32 -12.91 -1.50
C THR A 78 -24.28 -13.38 -2.96
N ASP A 79 -24.89 -12.63 -3.89
CA ASP A 79 -24.98 -12.95 -5.32
C ASP A 79 -24.03 -12.11 -6.19
N ILE A 80 -22.92 -11.63 -5.60
CA ILE A 80 -21.85 -10.92 -6.30
C ILE A 80 -21.41 -11.66 -7.58
N GLY A 81 -21.31 -10.93 -8.69
CA GLY A 81 -20.92 -11.48 -9.99
C GLY A 81 -22.10 -12.01 -10.82
N MET A 82 -23.28 -12.19 -10.22
CA MET A 82 -24.51 -12.47 -10.96
C MET A 82 -25.18 -11.16 -11.40
N PRO A 83 -25.98 -11.17 -12.49
CA PRO A 83 -26.76 -10.00 -12.89
C PRO A 83 -27.69 -9.48 -11.77
N SER A 84 -28.20 -10.37 -10.91
CA SER A 84 -29.06 -10.02 -9.77
C SER A 84 -28.34 -9.19 -8.71
N GLY A 85 -27.04 -9.42 -8.49
CA GLY A 85 -26.25 -8.75 -7.45
C GLY A 85 -25.81 -7.34 -7.83
N GLY A 86 -26.09 -6.91 -9.06
CA GLY A 86 -25.78 -5.59 -9.55
C GLY A 86 -24.28 -5.26 -9.56
N SER A 87 -23.97 -3.96 -9.60
CA SER A 87 -22.60 -3.47 -9.50
C SER A 87 -22.25 -3.17 -8.05
N LEU A 88 -21.11 -3.70 -7.59
CA LEU A 88 -20.59 -3.38 -6.26
C LEU A 88 -20.07 -1.95 -6.16
N THR A 89 -20.23 -1.38 -4.96
CA THR A 89 -19.64 -0.11 -4.56
C THR A 89 -18.13 -0.23 -4.36
N ALA A 90 -17.42 0.90 -4.32
CA ALA A 90 -15.98 0.91 -4.05
C ALA A 90 -15.63 0.27 -2.69
N ASP A 91 -16.46 0.48 -1.67
CA ASP A 91 -16.28 -0.09 -0.33
C ASP A 91 -16.46 -1.61 -0.34
N GLN A 92 -17.44 -2.11 -1.10
CA GLN A 92 -17.61 -3.55 -1.29
C GLN A 92 -16.42 -4.18 -2.04
N TRP A 93 -15.87 -3.51 -3.06
CA TRP A 93 -14.63 -3.99 -3.71
C TRP A 93 -13.43 -3.97 -2.76
N LEU A 94 -13.33 -2.98 -1.88
CA LEU A 94 -12.34 -2.92 -0.81
C LEU A 94 -12.51 -4.14 0.12
N LEU A 95 -13.70 -4.37 0.68
CA LEU A 95 -14.01 -5.50 1.55
C LEU A 95 -13.69 -6.84 0.89
N LEU A 96 -14.07 -7.01 -0.38
CA LEU A 96 -13.72 -8.19 -1.16
C LEU A 96 -12.21 -8.39 -1.22
N SER A 97 -11.44 -7.33 -1.43
CA SER A 97 -9.98 -7.44 -1.59
C SER A 97 -9.20 -7.61 -0.28
N THR A 98 -9.67 -7.04 0.83
CA THR A 98 -8.91 -6.99 2.09
C THR A 98 -9.45 -7.89 3.19
N VAL A 99 -10.74 -8.26 3.14
CA VAL A 99 -11.40 -9.05 4.20
C VAL A 99 -11.79 -10.42 3.67
N TYR A 100 -12.69 -10.47 2.69
CA TYR A 100 -13.24 -11.73 2.19
C TYR A 100 -12.22 -12.49 1.33
N GLY A 101 -11.60 -11.81 0.37
CA GLY A 101 -10.72 -12.41 -0.64
C GLY A 101 -9.54 -13.20 -0.07
N PRO A 102 -8.76 -12.65 0.89
CA PRO A 102 -7.63 -13.36 1.50
C PRO A 102 -8.02 -14.67 2.20
N ILE A 103 -9.28 -14.83 2.61
CA ILE A 103 -9.78 -16.01 3.32
C ILE A 103 -10.52 -16.95 2.37
N ILE A 104 -11.44 -16.40 1.57
CA ILE A 104 -12.32 -17.19 0.70
C ILE A 104 -11.59 -17.69 -0.55
N ILE A 105 -10.76 -16.88 -1.21
CA ILE A 105 -10.13 -17.28 -2.48
C ILE A 105 -9.19 -18.49 -2.31
N PRO A 106 -8.32 -18.57 -1.29
CA PRO A 106 -7.51 -19.77 -1.07
C PRO A 106 -8.35 -21.02 -0.76
N GLN A 107 -9.44 -20.86 -0.01
CA GLN A 107 -10.36 -21.97 0.29
C GLN A 107 -11.10 -22.42 -0.96
N LEU A 108 -11.57 -21.48 -1.78
CA LEU A 108 -12.22 -21.76 -3.06
C LEU A 108 -11.27 -22.51 -4.00
N TRP A 109 -10.03 -22.04 -4.12
CA TRP A 109 -9.00 -22.72 -4.90
C TRP A 109 -8.68 -24.10 -4.34
N SER A 110 -8.57 -24.27 -3.03
CA SER A 110 -8.41 -25.60 -2.43
C SER A 110 -9.63 -26.49 -2.71
N ALA A 111 -10.84 -25.96 -2.66
CA ALA A 111 -12.05 -26.74 -2.94
C ALA A 111 -12.28 -27.05 -4.42
N CYS A 112 -11.61 -26.34 -5.33
CA CYS A 112 -11.86 -26.42 -6.78
C CYS A 112 -10.64 -26.81 -7.64
N LEU A 113 -9.40 -26.69 -7.13
CA LEU A 113 -8.15 -26.86 -7.89
C LEU A 113 -7.22 -27.96 -7.37
N LEU A 114 -7.65 -28.84 -6.46
CA LEU A 114 -6.73 -29.82 -5.85
C LEU A 114 -6.18 -30.86 -6.85
N THR A 115 -4.92 -30.66 -7.28
CA THR A 115 -3.74 -31.50 -6.95
C THR A 115 -2.45 -30.98 -7.63
N ASP A 116 -1.49 -30.42 -6.86
CA ASP A 116 -0.06 -30.82 -6.77
C ASP A 116 0.83 -29.84 -5.95
N ALA A 117 1.86 -30.39 -5.31
CA ALA A 117 3.18 -29.82 -4.98
C ALA A 117 3.51 -29.26 -3.55
N SER A 118 3.42 -30.13 -2.55
CA SER A 118 4.51 -30.41 -1.57
C SER A 118 4.95 -29.35 -0.52
N GLY A 119 4.37 -28.14 -0.40
CA GLY A 119 4.73 -27.22 0.71
C GLY A 119 6.20 -26.78 0.78
N LYS A 120 6.99 -27.02 -0.28
CA LYS A 120 8.44 -26.75 -0.33
C LYS A 120 8.79 -25.26 -0.17
N VAL A 121 7.96 -24.38 -0.72
CA VAL A 121 8.18 -22.91 -0.68
C VAL A 121 8.01 -22.35 0.73
N LEU A 122 7.08 -22.90 1.52
CA LEU A 122 6.86 -22.47 2.91
C LEU A 122 8.03 -22.88 3.82
N ASN A 123 8.52 -24.11 3.65
CA ASN A 123 9.65 -24.63 4.43
C ASN A 123 10.98 -23.91 4.11
N GLN A 124 11.18 -23.48 2.86
CA GLN A 124 12.37 -22.69 2.47
C GLN A 124 12.40 -21.30 3.14
N HIS A 125 11.24 -20.66 3.35
CA HIS A 125 11.18 -19.35 4.01
C HIS A 125 11.47 -19.43 5.52
N LEU A 126 11.04 -20.49 6.20
CA LEU A 126 11.31 -20.70 7.63
C LEU A 126 12.81 -20.93 7.90
N ASP A 127 13.50 -21.66 7.02
CA ASP A 127 14.93 -21.99 7.14
C ASP A 127 15.84 -20.74 7.03
N VAL A 128 15.41 -19.74 6.25
CA VAL A 128 16.15 -18.47 6.08
C VAL A 128 16.03 -17.60 7.33
N ILE A 129 14.87 -17.55 7.97
CA ILE A 129 14.63 -16.76 9.19
C ILE A 129 15.50 -17.26 10.34
N GLN A 130 15.60 -18.59 10.50
CA GLN A 130 16.38 -19.20 11.57
C GLN A 130 17.90 -18.95 11.41
N ARG A 131 18.42 -18.96 10.17
CA ARG A 131 19.85 -18.64 9.91
C ARG A 131 20.22 -17.20 10.28
N LEU A 132 19.30 -16.26 10.06
CA LEU A 132 19.51 -14.84 10.38
C LEU A 132 19.50 -14.57 11.89
N GLU A 133 18.73 -15.33 12.67
CA GLU A 133 18.71 -15.23 14.13
C GLU A 133 19.99 -15.79 14.76
N THR A 134 20.48 -16.93 14.28
CA THR A 134 21.74 -17.53 14.77
C THR A 134 22.94 -16.61 14.51
N GLN A 135 22.99 -15.94 13.35
CA GLN A 135 24.06 -14.99 13.04
C GLN A 135 24.07 -13.76 13.97
N LYS A 136 22.89 -13.28 14.40
CA LYS A 136 22.79 -12.17 15.36
C LYS A 136 23.26 -12.56 16.76
N GLN A 137 23.00 -13.79 17.19
CA GLN A 137 23.45 -14.30 18.50
C GLN A 137 24.97 -14.49 18.55
N VAL A 138 25.57 -15.04 17.49
CA VAL A 138 27.03 -15.22 17.39
C VAL A 138 27.78 -13.87 17.43
N ALA A 139 27.24 -12.84 16.76
CA ALA A 139 27.83 -11.50 16.78
C ALA A 139 27.76 -10.82 18.17
N ALA A 140 26.77 -11.16 19.00
CA ALA A 140 26.66 -10.65 20.36
C ALA A 140 27.68 -11.30 21.31
N SER A 141 27.92 -12.62 21.15
CA SER A 141 28.93 -13.36 21.93
C SER A 141 30.34 -12.84 21.70
N HIS A 142 30.72 -12.64 20.42
CA HIS A 142 32.06 -12.16 20.03
C HIS A 142 32.41 -10.78 20.62
N LYS A 143 31.40 -9.95 20.93
CA LYS A 143 31.60 -8.63 21.55
C LYS A 143 31.85 -8.73 23.07
N ALA A 144 31.32 -9.76 23.72
CA ALA A 144 31.56 -10.05 25.13
C ALA A 144 32.95 -10.65 25.35
N ASP A 145 33.39 -11.55 24.47
CA ASP A 145 34.69 -12.23 24.56
C ASP A 145 35.87 -11.26 24.40
N ASN A 146 35.77 -10.33 23.45
CA ASN A 146 36.76 -9.26 23.27
C ASN A 146 36.91 -8.33 24.49
N ARG A 147 35.87 -8.23 25.33
CA ARG A 147 35.91 -7.39 26.55
C ARG A 147 36.61 -8.12 27.70
N LYS A 148 36.50 -9.46 27.73
CA LYS A 148 37.19 -10.32 28.69
C LYS A 148 38.69 -10.43 28.37
N SER A 149 39.05 -10.66 27.10
CA SER A 149 40.46 -10.78 26.69
C SER A 149 41.28 -9.51 27.01
N LEU A 150 40.70 -8.32 26.79
CA LEU A 150 41.32 -7.04 27.17
C LEU A 150 41.48 -6.85 28.69
N ALA A 151 40.60 -7.43 29.50
CA ALA A 151 40.69 -7.38 30.96
C ALA A 151 41.76 -8.33 31.50
N GLU A 152 41.96 -9.49 30.87
CA GLU A 152 43.01 -10.46 31.19
C GLU A 152 44.41 -9.97 30.77
N ALA A 153 44.55 -9.44 29.55
CA ALA A 153 45.82 -8.87 29.10
C ALA A 153 46.31 -7.72 30.01
N LYS A 154 45.38 -6.95 30.59
CA LYS A 154 45.70 -5.88 31.55
C LYS A 154 46.31 -6.40 32.85
N LYS A 155 46.01 -7.64 33.25
CA LYS A 155 46.59 -8.29 34.44
C LYS A 155 48.02 -8.78 34.21
N GLN A 156 48.40 -9.03 32.96
CA GLN A 156 49.72 -9.59 32.59
C GLN A 156 50.80 -8.53 32.36
N GLY A 157 50.43 -7.24 32.32
CA GLY A 157 51.37 -6.12 32.18
C GLY A 157 51.02 -5.17 31.03
N MET A 158 51.62 -3.98 31.05
CA MET A 158 51.32 -2.91 30.09
C MET A 158 51.66 -3.28 28.65
N ASP A 159 52.73 -4.05 28.42
CA ASP A 159 53.14 -4.49 27.09
C ASP A 159 52.17 -5.52 26.48
N ALA A 160 51.66 -6.45 27.29
CA ALA A 160 50.65 -7.42 26.87
C ALA A 160 49.30 -6.74 26.53
N TYR A 161 48.92 -5.71 27.30
CA TYR A 161 47.73 -4.90 27.01
C TYR A 161 47.89 -4.08 25.71
N ALA A 162 49.08 -3.52 25.47
CA ALA A 162 49.36 -2.76 24.25
C ALA A 162 49.29 -3.63 22.99
N LEU A 163 49.84 -4.85 23.05
CA LEU A 163 49.83 -5.81 21.94
C LEU A 163 48.40 -6.28 21.59
N GLU A 164 47.61 -6.68 22.60
CA GLU A 164 46.23 -7.15 22.37
C GLU A 164 45.29 -6.01 21.93
N LYS A 165 45.51 -4.79 22.43
CA LYS A 165 44.80 -3.60 21.96
C LYS A 165 45.13 -3.26 20.50
N ALA A 166 46.38 -3.46 20.07
CA ALA A 166 46.80 -3.26 18.69
C ALA A 166 46.19 -4.33 17.75
N ARG A 167 46.12 -5.59 18.17
CA ARG A 167 45.45 -6.67 17.44
C ARG A 167 43.96 -6.37 17.21
N ILE A 168 43.23 -6.01 18.28
CA ILE A 168 41.80 -5.63 18.20
C ILE A 168 41.60 -4.36 17.36
N ALA A 169 42.55 -3.43 17.36
CA ALA A 169 42.49 -2.23 16.52
C ALA A 169 42.68 -2.57 15.03
N GLN A 170 43.61 -3.45 14.67
CA GLN A 170 43.76 -3.96 13.31
C GLN A 170 42.51 -4.71 12.83
N GLU A 171 41.93 -5.55 13.68
CA GLU A 171 40.68 -6.27 13.38
C GLU A 171 39.51 -5.30 13.15
N LYS A 172 39.41 -4.23 13.95
CA LYS A 172 38.39 -3.17 13.77
C LYS A 172 38.63 -2.34 12.52
N LEU A 173 39.88 -2.09 12.14
CA LEU A 173 40.24 -1.36 10.93
C LEU A 173 39.87 -2.18 9.68
N ALA A 174 40.21 -3.47 9.67
CA ALA A 174 39.80 -4.41 8.63
C ALA A 174 38.26 -4.51 8.54
N LEU A 175 37.57 -4.54 9.68
CA LEU A 175 36.10 -4.51 9.72
C LEU A 175 35.50 -3.18 9.20
N ALA A 176 36.19 -2.06 9.39
CA ALA A 176 35.78 -0.75 8.89
C ALA A 176 35.96 -0.64 7.36
N GLU A 177 37.06 -1.16 6.82
CA GLU A 177 37.27 -1.28 5.36
C GLU A 177 36.28 -2.25 4.72
N ALA A 178 36.00 -3.39 5.37
CA ALA A 178 34.95 -4.31 4.98
C ALA A 178 33.56 -3.66 5.00
N LYS A 179 33.28 -2.80 6.00
CA LYS A 179 32.03 -2.01 6.05
C LYS A 179 31.96 -0.95 4.95
N LYS A 180 33.07 -0.31 4.58
CA LYS A 180 33.13 0.68 3.49
C LYS A 180 32.87 0.02 2.13
N THR A 181 33.50 -1.13 1.88
CA THR A 181 33.24 -1.96 0.69
C THR A 181 31.83 -2.54 0.68
N ALA A 182 31.29 -2.95 1.82
CA ALA A 182 29.89 -3.36 1.95
C ALA A 182 28.90 -2.21 1.67
N LYS A 183 29.22 -0.97 2.08
CA LYS A 183 28.38 0.22 1.83
C LYS A 183 28.34 0.58 0.33
N LEU A 184 29.47 0.45 -0.37
CA LEU A 184 29.55 0.59 -1.83
C LEU A 184 28.77 -0.53 -2.54
N LYS A 185 28.90 -1.78 -2.08
CA LYS A 185 28.08 -2.91 -2.58
C LYS A 185 26.59 -2.72 -2.28
N ALA A 186 26.22 -2.09 -1.16
CA ALA A 186 24.82 -1.80 -0.83
C ALA A 186 24.22 -0.68 -1.71
N ALA A 187 25.00 0.34 -2.09
CA ALA A 187 24.56 1.35 -3.05
C ALA A 187 24.35 0.74 -4.45
N ALA A 188 25.27 -0.11 -4.90
CA ALA A 188 25.12 -0.88 -6.13
C ALA A 188 23.93 -1.86 -6.06
N ALA A 189 23.71 -2.50 -4.91
CA ALA A 189 22.56 -3.36 -4.67
C ALA A 189 21.23 -2.59 -4.70
N LYS A 190 21.19 -1.33 -4.24
CA LYS A 190 19.99 -0.48 -4.29
C LYS A 190 19.59 -0.14 -5.73
N GLU A 191 20.58 0.13 -6.59
CA GLU A 191 20.32 0.38 -8.01
C GLU A 191 20.02 -0.91 -8.79
N ALA A 192 20.66 -2.02 -8.41
CA ALA A 192 20.29 -3.36 -8.88
C ALA A 192 18.88 -3.75 -8.42
N GLU A 193 18.45 -3.41 -7.20
CA GLU A 193 17.09 -3.63 -6.67
C GLU A 193 16.07 -2.81 -7.45
N LYS A 194 16.38 -1.55 -7.79
CA LYS A 194 15.53 -0.70 -8.63
C LYS A 194 15.38 -1.29 -10.04
N LEU A 195 16.48 -1.76 -10.63
CA LEU A 195 16.45 -2.47 -11.91
C LEU A 195 15.68 -3.79 -11.80
N ARG A 196 15.86 -4.55 -10.70
CA ARG A 196 15.15 -5.80 -10.43
C ARG A 196 13.66 -5.56 -10.26
N LEU A 197 13.24 -4.53 -9.53
CA LEU A 197 11.84 -4.11 -9.37
C LEU A 197 11.23 -3.69 -10.71
N ALA A 198 11.97 -2.98 -11.56
CA ALA A 198 11.52 -2.66 -12.92
C ALA A 198 11.38 -3.94 -13.77
N THR A 199 12.32 -4.87 -13.64
CA THR A 199 12.30 -6.16 -14.34
C THR A 199 11.18 -7.07 -13.82
N GLU A 200 10.91 -7.09 -12.52
CA GLU A 200 9.81 -7.79 -11.87
C GLU A 200 8.45 -7.17 -12.21
N LYS A 201 8.33 -5.83 -12.28
CA LYS A 201 7.13 -5.16 -12.79
C LYS A 201 6.86 -5.59 -14.24
N LYS A 202 7.90 -5.60 -15.08
CA LYS A 202 7.82 -6.06 -16.48
C LYS A 202 7.52 -7.56 -16.58
N ALA A 203 8.11 -8.39 -15.72
CA ALA A 203 7.88 -9.82 -15.66
C ALA A 203 6.49 -10.17 -15.12
N ARG A 204 5.95 -9.44 -14.13
CA ARG A 204 4.55 -9.58 -13.68
C ARG A 204 3.58 -9.17 -14.77
N ALA A 205 3.86 -8.10 -15.49
CA ALA A 205 3.08 -7.72 -16.66
C ALA A 205 3.13 -8.82 -17.74
N ALA A 206 4.32 -9.35 -18.05
CA ALA A 206 4.50 -10.44 -19.00
C ALA A 206 3.85 -11.77 -18.54
N GLN A 207 3.95 -12.11 -17.25
CA GLN A 207 3.30 -13.27 -16.65
C GLN A 207 1.79 -13.12 -16.70
N LYS A 208 1.26 -11.93 -16.44
CA LYS A 208 -0.16 -11.64 -16.58
C LYS A 208 -0.63 -11.72 -18.04
N VAL A 209 0.18 -11.24 -18.99
CA VAL A 209 -0.04 -11.41 -20.43
C VAL A 209 -0.04 -12.89 -20.80
N SER A 210 0.83 -13.70 -20.18
CA SER A 210 0.86 -15.15 -20.35
C SER A 210 -0.37 -15.85 -19.76
N LEU A 211 -0.93 -15.34 -18.66
CA LEU A 211 -2.09 -15.93 -17.97
C LEU A 211 -3.44 -15.53 -18.58
N TYR A 212 -3.60 -14.25 -18.97
CA TYR A 212 -4.89 -13.70 -19.39
C TYR A 212 -4.86 -13.01 -20.76
N GLY A 213 -3.73 -13.05 -21.48
CA GLY A 213 -3.54 -12.35 -22.74
C GLY A 213 -3.28 -10.85 -22.57
N SER A 214 -2.67 -10.24 -23.59
CA SER A 214 -2.36 -8.80 -23.62
C SER A 214 -3.59 -7.90 -23.66
N ALA A 215 -4.71 -8.39 -24.22
CA ALA A 215 -5.98 -7.67 -24.29
C ALA A 215 -6.58 -7.33 -22.91
N THR A 216 -6.15 -8.03 -21.86
CA THR A 216 -6.66 -7.89 -20.50
C THR A 216 -5.96 -6.76 -19.71
N ILE A 217 -4.85 -6.22 -20.23
CA ILE A 217 -4.11 -5.13 -19.60
C ILE A 217 -4.86 -3.80 -19.80
N LYS A 218 -5.35 -3.24 -18.70
CA LYS A 218 -5.97 -1.90 -18.62
C LYS A 218 -4.99 -0.86 -18.06
N PRO A 219 -5.16 0.45 -18.35
CA PRO A 219 -4.34 1.53 -17.76
C PRO A 219 -4.24 1.46 -16.23
N ASN A 220 -5.31 1.03 -15.55
CA ASN A 220 -5.30 0.83 -14.09
C ASN A 220 -4.19 -0.11 -13.59
N HIS A 221 -3.77 -1.08 -14.39
CA HIS A 221 -2.65 -1.98 -14.04
C HIS A 221 -1.32 -1.24 -14.04
N HIS A 222 -1.13 -0.32 -14.97
CA HIS A 222 0.05 0.54 -15.00
C HIS A 222 0.02 1.49 -13.80
N TYR A 223 -1.10 2.17 -13.56
CA TYR A 223 -1.24 3.09 -12.42
C TYR A 223 -1.07 2.39 -11.07
N ALA A 224 -1.49 1.12 -10.95
CA ALA A 224 -1.27 0.32 -9.74
C ALA A 224 0.24 0.14 -9.43
N THR A 225 1.12 0.22 -10.43
CA THR A 225 2.58 0.12 -10.21
C THR A 225 3.17 1.34 -9.51
N HIS A 226 2.46 2.46 -9.50
CA HIS A 226 2.86 3.72 -8.86
C HIS A 226 2.29 3.88 -7.44
N VAL A 227 1.38 2.99 -7.01
CA VAL A 227 0.75 3.11 -5.68
C VAL A 227 1.77 2.97 -4.56
N ALA A 228 2.81 2.14 -4.72
CA ALA A 228 3.87 2.03 -3.71
C ALA A 228 4.61 3.36 -3.50
N ASP A 229 4.81 4.14 -4.56
CA ASP A 229 5.45 5.44 -4.49
C ASP A 229 4.51 6.48 -3.88
N CYS A 230 3.21 6.41 -4.21
CA CYS A 230 2.19 7.22 -3.53
C CYS A 230 2.17 6.95 -2.01
N VAL A 231 2.24 5.69 -1.58
CA VAL A 231 2.24 5.36 -0.14
C VAL A 231 3.49 5.90 0.57
N ARG A 232 4.66 5.89 -0.09
CA ARG A 232 5.89 6.45 0.49
C ARG A 232 5.82 7.96 0.63
N ASN A 233 5.14 8.65 -0.29
CA ASN A 233 5.08 10.10 -0.34
C ASN A 233 3.94 10.67 0.52
N PHE A 234 2.80 10.00 0.57
CA PHE A 234 1.56 10.54 1.15
C PHE A 234 1.05 9.75 2.38
N GLY A 235 1.72 8.66 2.76
CA GLY A 235 1.32 7.83 3.88
C GLY A 235 0.40 6.66 3.49
N PRO A 236 -0.24 5.99 4.46
CA PRO A 236 -1.22 4.95 4.21
C PRO A 236 -2.30 5.31 3.18
N LEU A 237 -2.86 4.31 2.49
CA LEU A 237 -3.89 4.52 1.45
C LEU A 237 -5.08 5.37 1.90
N HIS A 238 -5.46 5.29 3.18
CA HIS A 238 -6.59 6.01 3.73
C HIS A 238 -6.37 7.52 3.90
N ASP A 239 -5.11 7.97 3.84
CA ASP A 239 -4.78 9.40 3.96
C ASP A 239 -5.04 10.15 2.66
N PHE A 240 -5.05 9.46 1.51
CA PHE A 240 -5.18 10.10 0.19
C PHE A 240 -6.24 9.47 -0.73
N TRP A 241 -7.03 8.50 -0.24
CA TRP A 241 -8.15 7.94 -1.01
C TRP A 241 -9.37 8.89 -1.08
N THR A 242 -10.17 8.74 -2.13
CA THR A 242 -11.29 9.66 -2.36
C THR A 242 -12.62 9.28 -1.71
N PHE A 243 -12.66 8.24 -0.86
CA PHE A 243 -13.89 7.83 -0.18
C PHE A 243 -14.53 8.93 0.67
N LEU A 244 -13.72 9.80 1.29
CA LEU A 244 -14.21 10.95 2.03
C LEU A 244 -14.85 11.98 1.10
N PHE A 245 -14.16 12.32 0.01
CA PHE A 245 -14.65 13.28 -0.97
C PHE A 245 -15.93 12.82 -1.65
N GLU A 246 -16.09 11.53 -1.98
CA GLU A 246 -17.36 11.00 -2.50
C GLU A 246 -18.51 11.14 -1.50
N ARG A 247 -18.25 10.86 -0.21
CA ARG A 247 -19.26 11.04 0.84
C ARG A 247 -19.66 12.51 0.99
N LEU A 248 -18.69 13.42 0.99
CA LEU A 248 -18.95 14.86 1.03
C LEU A 248 -19.72 15.31 -0.22
N ASN A 249 -19.38 14.81 -1.40
CA ASN A 249 -20.13 15.09 -2.63
C ASN A 249 -21.57 14.61 -2.53
N LYS A 250 -21.83 13.45 -1.91
CA LYS A 250 -23.20 12.97 -1.67
C LYS A 250 -23.97 13.89 -0.72
N VAL A 251 -23.33 14.38 0.34
CA VAL A 251 -23.93 15.36 1.25
C VAL A 251 -24.25 16.65 0.51
N LEU A 252 -23.31 17.17 -0.27
CA LEU A 252 -23.51 18.38 -1.08
C LEU A 252 -24.68 18.22 -2.06
N LYS A 253 -24.77 17.08 -2.75
CA LYS A 253 -25.88 16.77 -3.67
C LYS A 253 -27.23 16.57 -2.98
N SER A 254 -27.25 16.33 -1.67
CA SER A 254 -28.49 16.15 -0.93
C SER A 254 -29.20 17.45 -0.58
N PHE A 255 -28.49 18.59 -0.64
CA PHE A 255 -29.10 19.89 -0.42
C PHE A 255 -30.03 20.24 -1.58
N LYS A 256 -31.26 20.65 -1.25
CA LYS A 256 -32.17 21.23 -2.24
C LYS A 256 -31.65 22.61 -2.61
N THR A 257 -31.22 22.75 -3.87
CA THR A 257 -30.76 24.03 -4.40
C THR A 257 -31.89 24.88 -4.96
N ASN A 258 -33.13 24.35 -5.05
CA ASN A 258 -34.32 25.06 -5.57
C ASN A 258 -34.08 25.81 -6.89
N ASN A 259 -33.20 25.28 -7.76
CA ASN A 259 -32.74 25.91 -9.01
C ASN A 259 -32.02 27.27 -8.85
N HIS A 260 -31.55 27.60 -7.65
CA HIS A 260 -30.62 28.72 -7.48
C HIS A 260 -29.30 28.36 -8.18
N ALA A 261 -28.91 29.18 -9.15
CA ALA A 261 -27.74 29.03 -10.00
C ALA A 261 -26.99 30.38 -10.07
N ASP A 262 -26.04 30.52 -11.01
CA ASP A 262 -25.40 31.80 -11.33
C ASP A 262 -24.69 32.53 -10.17
N GLY A 263 -24.07 31.79 -9.24
CA GLY A 263 -23.26 32.38 -8.17
C GLY A 263 -23.99 32.60 -6.84
N GLU A 264 -25.32 32.42 -6.79
CA GLU A 264 -26.11 32.62 -5.56
C GLU A 264 -25.77 31.58 -4.48
N LEU A 265 -25.60 30.32 -4.87
CA LEU A 265 -25.21 29.24 -3.96
C LEU A 265 -23.79 29.44 -3.46
N GLU A 266 -22.87 29.79 -4.35
CA GLU A 266 -21.47 30.07 -4.05
C GLU A 266 -21.34 31.21 -3.03
N THR A 267 -22.11 32.29 -3.24
CA THR A 267 -22.17 33.44 -2.33
C THR A 267 -22.72 33.04 -0.96
N THR A 268 -23.79 32.24 -0.94
CA THR A 268 -24.41 31.74 0.30
C THR A 268 -23.43 30.86 1.08
N PHE A 269 -22.82 29.87 0.42
CA PHE A 269 -21.81 29.00 1.05
C PHE A 269 -20.62 29.80 1.56
N PHE A 270 -20.14 30.80 0.82
CA PHE A 270 -19.03 31.64 1.24
C PHE A 270 -19.37 32.49 2.46
N HIS A 271 -20.56 33.09 2.51
CA HIS A 271 -21.02 33.85 3.66
C HIS A 271 -21.18 32.96 4.90
N GLU A 272 -21.77 31.78 4.77
CA GLU A 272 -21.91 30.85 5.91
C GLU A 272 -20.56 30.31 6.39
N PHE A 273 -19.63 30.05 5.47
CA PHE A 273 -18.25 29.71 5.83
C PHE A 273 -17.59 30.83 6.64
N GLN A 274 -17.67 32.08 6.18
CA GLN A 274 -17.13 33.22 6.92
C GLN A 274 -17.78 33.38 8.30
N LYS A 275 -19.11 33.31 8.40
CA LYS A 275 -19.83 33.37 9.68
C LYS A 275 -19.37 32.27 10.63
N THR A 276 -19.20 31.05 10.13
CA THR A 276 -18.70 29.91 10.92
C THR A 276 -17.28 30.16 11.44
N CYS A 277 -16.37 30.64 10.59
CA CYS A 277 -15.00 30.99 11.01
C CYS A 277 -14.99 32.10 12.07
N GLN A 278 -15.78 33.16 11.89
CA GLN A 278 -15.87 34.26 12.85
C GLN A 278 -16.44 33.78 14.19
N THR A 279 -17.51 32.98 14.15
CA THR A 279 -18.13 32.41 15.36
C THR A 279 -17.17 31.50 16.10
N SER A 280 -16.50 30.59 15.39
CA SER A 280 -15.48 29.70 15.98
C SER A 280 -14.32 30.49 16.61
N ARG A 281 -13.86 31.56 15.95
CA ARG A 281 -12.83 32.45 16.49
C ARG A 281 -13.29 33.15 17.77
N LEU A 282 -14.52 33.67 17.83
CA LEU A 282 -15.07 34.31 19.02
C LEU A 282 -15.23 33.33 20.19
N VAL A 283 -15.75 32.13 19.92
CA VAL A 283 -15.90 31.06 20.93
C VAL A 283 -14.52 30.63 21.44
N SER A 284 -13.56 30.42 20.55
CA SER A 284 -12.19 30.06 20.94
C SER A 284 -11.56 31.17 21.77
N PHE A 285 -11.67 32.43 21.34
CA PHE A 285 -11.14 33.58 22.07
C PHE A 285 -11.73 33.67 23.48
N ARG A 286 -13.04 33.47 23.62
CA ARG A 286 -13.72 33.47 24.92
C ARG A 286 -13.28 32.30 25.82
N ALA A 287 -12.98 31.14 25.25
CA ALA A 287 -12.49 29.98 25.97
C ALA A 287 -11.05 30.16 26.48
N TYR A 288 -10.18 30.82 25.71
CA TYR A 288 -8.78 31.08 26.10
C TYR A 288 -8.59 32.35 26.94
N PHE A 289 -9.50 33.33 26.82
CA PHE A 289 -9.49 34.56 27.62
C PHE A 289 -10.85 34.76 28.30
N PRO A 290 -11.14 34.00 29.38
CA PRO A 290 -12.31 34.28 30.19
C PRO A 290 -12.20 35.69 30.76
N LYS A 291 -13.31 36.44 30.78
CA LYS A 291 -13.34 37.75 31.45
C LYS A 291 -13.02 37.46 32.91
N ASN A 292 -12.01 38.12 33.46
CA ASN A 292 -11.87 38.21 34.90
C ASN A 292 -13.19 38.73 35.45
N SER A 293 -13.78 37.96 36.35
CA SER A 293 -14.97 38.34 37.10
C SER A 293 -14.56 39.40 38.11
N ASP A 294 -14.90 40.66 37.82
CA ASP A 294 -15.02 41.73 38.81
C ASP A 294 -16.37 41.59 39.54
#